data_AF-A0A256HKZ0-F1
#
_entry.id   AF-A0A256HKZ0-F1
#
_cell.length_a   1.000
_cell.length_b   1.000
_cell.length_c   1.000
_cell.angle_alpha   90.00
_cell.angle_beta   90.00
_cell.angle_gamma   90.00
#
_symmetry.space_group_name_H-M   'P 1'
#
loop_
_entity.id
_entity.type
_entity.pdbx_description
1 polymer ?
#
loop_
_entity_poly.entity_id
_entity_poly.type
_entity_poly.pdbx_seq_one_letter_code
_entity_poly.pdbx_strand_id
1 'polypeptide(L)'
;MPSVDPGLITLAALGVAFALVALASLRPASRFRRLYGVDDADNAGARANAAVLGGTGAFLVALAAAIALGVPDRTVAVGALGVAAVGTVALGWLVRYRDRRDLLTTPDVSRERARRLGGAAIWAGLLLCLPLVGVLLGASEASIVVAALGGSVVTLLLVALAYR
;
A
#
# COMPACT_ATOMS: atom_id res chain seq x y z
N MET A 1 -8.43 1.57 34.83
CA MET A 1 -8.98 1.32 33.49
C MET A 1 -7.79 1.18 32.56
N PRO A 2 -7.69 0.12 31.72
CA PRO A 2 -6.64 0.06 30.73
C PRO A 2 -6.79 1.27 29.80
N SER A 3 -5.73 2.07 29.68
CA SER A 3 -5.69 3.21 28.76
C SER A 3 -5.83 2.67 27.34
N VAL A 4 -6.82 3.16 26.60
CA VAL A 4 -7.00 2.74 25.20
C VAL A 4 -5.84 3.32 24.38
N ASP A 5 -5.12 2.46 23.66
CA ASP A 5 -4.00 2.86 22.82
C ASP A 5 -4.52 3.67 21.61
N PRO A 6 -4.20 4.97 21.49
CA PRO A 6 -4.68 5.82 20.41
C PRO A 6 -4.13 5.40 19.04
N GLY A 7 -2.94 4.79 18.99
CA GLY A 7 -2.36 4.26 17.75
C GLY A 7 -3.18 3.09 17.21
N LEU A 8 -3.60 2.19 18.11
CA LEU A 8 -4.44 1.05 17.76
C LEU A 8 -5.83 1.48 17.29
N ILE A 9 -6.45 2.44 17.97
CA ILE A 9 -7.73 3.04 17.53
C ILE A 9 -7.57 3.63 16.13
N THR A 10 -6.49 4.38 15.89
CA THR A 10 -6.27 5.06 14.61
C THR A 10 -6.12 4.06 13.46
N LEU A 11 -5.34 2.99 13.66
CA LEU A 11 -5.17 1.92 12.67
C LEU A 11 -6.50 1.23 12.36
N ALA A 12 -7.27 0.86 13.39
CA ALA A 12 -8.57 0.21 13.23
C ALA A 12 -9.57 1.14 12.52
N ALA A 13 -9.66 2.40 12.94
CA ALA A 13 -10.57 3.38 12.36
C ALA A 13 -10.23 3.67 10.89
N LEU A 14 -8.94 3.83 10.56
CA LEU A 14 -8.49 4.04 9.18
C LEU A 14 -8.78 2.80 8.33
N GLY A 15 -8.52 1.61 8.87
CA GLY A 15 -8.79 0.35 8.18
C GLY A 15 -10.27 0.17 7.84
N VAL A 16 -11.14 0.43 8.81
CA VAL A 16 -12.60 0.43 8.62
C VAL A 16 -13.03 1.49 7.60
N ALA A 17 -12.49 2.71 7.70
CA ALA A 17 -12.81 3.79 6.75
C ALA A 17 -12.46 3.38 5.31
N PHE A 18 -11.28 2.81 5.07
CA PHE A 18 -10.88 2.33 3.75
C PHE A 18 -11.78 1.19 3.24
N ALA A 19 -12.15 0.25 4.09
CA ALA A 19 -13.09 -0.82 3.72
C ALA A 19 -14.48 -0.26 3.35
N LEU A 20 -14.98 0.72 4.11
CA LEU A 20 -16.25 1.39 3.81
C LEU A 20 -16.19 2.17 2.50
N VAL A 21 -15.10 2.90 2.25
CA VAL A 21 -14.89 3.63 0.99
C VAL A 21 -14.79 2.66 -0.19
N ALA A 22 -14.10 1.53 -0.03
CA ALA A 22 -14.02 0.48 -1.05
C ALA A 22 -15.42 -0.05 -1.42
N LEU A 23 -16.22 -0.43 -0.41
CA LEU A 23 -17.58 -0.92 -0.61
C LEU A 23 -18.49 0.15 -1.26
N ALA A 24 -18.38 1.39 -0.81
CA ALA A 24 -19.15 2.50 -1.37
C ALA A 24 -18.79 2.80 -2.83
N SER A 25 -17.51 2.63 -3.19
CA SER A 25 -17.00 2.86 -4.56
C SER A 25 -17.47 1.80 -5.57
N LEU A 26 -17.89 0.62 -5.12
CA LEU A 26 -18.43 -0.42 -6.00
C LEU A 26 -19.79 -0.05 -6.60
N ARG A 27 -20.58 0.83 -5.94
CA ARG A 27 -21.88 1.26 -6.47
C ARG A 27 -21.72 2.10 -7.74
N PRO A 28 -22.45 1.79 -8.83
CA PRO A 28 -22.49 2.64 -10.03
C PRO A 28 -22.91 4.07 -9.68
N ALA A 29 -22.32 5.07 -10.34
CA ALA A 29 -22.58 6.50 -10.12
C ALA A 29 -22.34 7.02 -8.68
N SER A 30 -21.60 6.28 -7.84
CA SER A 30 -21.29 6.73 -6.49
C SER A 30 -20.46 8.02 -6.50
N ARG A 31 -20.70 8.90 -5.54
CA ARG A 31 -19.90 10.14 -5.38
C ARG A 31 -18.40 9.84 -5.17
N PHE A 32 -18.07 8.66 -4.65
CA PHE A 32 -16.70 8.21 -4.46
C PHE A 32 -15.98 7.91 -5.78
N ARG A 33 -16.64 7.27 -6.77
CA ARG A 33 -16.05 7.09 -8.11
C ARG A 33 -15.62 8.41 -8.73
N ARG A 34 -16.52 9.40 -8.66
CA ARG A 34 -16.25 10.77 -9.15
C ARG A 34 -15.12 11.47 -8.39
N LEU A 35 -15.03 11.30 -7.07
CA LEU A 35 -13.95 11.87 -6.25
C LEU A 35 -12.58 11.34 -6.66
N TYR A 36 -12.49 10.06 -7.06
CA TYR A 36 -11.26 9.42 -7.52
C TYR A 36 -11.01 9.57 -9.03
N GLY A 37 -11.84 10.34 -9.75
CA GLY A 37 -11.71 10.52 -11.19
C GLY A 37 -11.98 9.25 -12.01
N VAL A 38 -12.68 8.27 -11.44
CA VAL A 38 -13.10 7.05 -12.14
C VAL A 38 -14.38 7.35 -12.91
N ASP A 39 -14.36 7.10 -14.22
CA ASP A 39 -15.54 7.20 -15.07
C ASP A 39 -16.69 6.33 -14.51
N ASP A 40 -17.91 6.85 -14.47
CA ASP A 40 -19.09 6.15 -13.97
C ASP A 40 -19.33 4.83 -14.75
N ALA A 41 -18.89 4.75 -16.01
CA ALA A 41 -18.94 3.56 -16.85
C ALA A 41 -17.79 2.55 -16.60
N ASP A 42 -16.68 2.96 -15.99
CA ASP A 42 -15.51 2.10 -15.78
C ASP A 42 -15.62 1.23 -14.52
N ASN A 43 -16.41 0.16 -14.66
CA ASN A 43 -16.58 -0.84 -13.61
C ASN A 43 -15.32 -1.68 -13.34
N ALA A 44 -14.36 -1.74 -14.26
CA ALA A 44 -13.12 -2.48 -14.07
C ALA A 44 -12.13 -1.67 -13.23
N GLY A 45 -12.02 -0.36 -13.49
CA GLY A 45 -11.27 0.59 -12.68
C GLY A 45 -11.81 0.70 -11.26
N ALA A 46 -13.13 0.89 -11.12
CA ALA A 46 -13.78 0.96 -9.81
C ALA A 46 -13.54 -0.28 -8.95
N ARG A 47 -13.57 -1.49 -9.54
CA ARG A 47 -13.31 -2.75 -8.83
C ARG A 47 -11.86 -2.89 -8.39
N ALA A 48 -10.90 -2.49 -9.22
CA ALA A 48 -9.50 -2.59 -8.83
C ALA A 48 -9.16 -1.58 -7.72
N ASN A 49 -9.62 -0.33 -7.83
CA ASN A 49 -9.44 0.66 -6.76
C ASN A 49 -10.11 0.23 -5.46
N ALA A 50 -11.33 -0.32 -5.53
CA ALA A 50 -11.98 -0.91 -4.37
C ALA A 50 -11.21 -2.11 -3.80
N ALA A 51 -10.60 -2.96 -4.63
CA ALA A 51 -9.77 -4.06 -4.17
C ALA A 51 -8.51 -3.58 -3.44
N VAL A 52 -7.86 -2.52 -3.93
CA VAL A 52 -6.69 -1.91 -3.26
C VAL A 52 -7.10 -1.29 -1.93
N LEU A 53 -8.08 -0.39 -1.93
CA LEU A 53 -8.59 0.24 -0.69
C LEU A 53 -9.09 -0.78 0.31
N GLY A 54 -9.87 -1.76 -0.14
CA GLY A 54 -10.42 -2.81 0.71
C GLY A 54 -9.32 -3.73 1.27
N GLY A 55 -8.34 -4.10 0.45
CA GLY A 55 -7.18 -4.89 0.88
C GLY A 55 -6.31 -4.15 1.89
N THR A 56 -6.00 -2.87 1.65
CA THR A 56 -5.28 -2.02 2.61
C THR A 56 -6.09 -1.85 3.90
N GLY A 57 -7.39 -1.61 3.80
CA GLY A 57 -8.28 -1.48 4.95
C GLY A 57 -8.31 -2.74 5.82
N ALA A 58 -8.51 -3.90 5.19
CA ALA A 58 -8.50 -5.20 5.86
C ALA A 58 -7.15 -5.49 6.53
N PHE A 59 -6.04 -5.16 5.85
CA PHE A 59 -4.70 -5.30 6.41
C PHE A 59 -4.50 -4.42 7.66
N LEU A 60 -4.93 -3.16 7.65
CA LEU A 60 -4.83 -2.28 8.82
C LEU A 60 -5.65 -2.77 10.01
N VAL A 61 -6.86 -3.29 9.76
CA VAL A 61 -7.68 -3.91 10.82
C VAL A 61 -7.02 -5.17 11.37
N ALA A 62 -6.50 -6.03 10.50
CA ALA A 62 -5.76 -7.24 10.91
C ALA A 62 -4.50 -6.89 11.71
N LEU A 63 -3.79 -5.84 11.32
CA LEU A 63 -2.61 -5.33 12.03
C LEU A 63 -3.00 -4.81 13.43
N ALA A 64 -4.05 -3.99 13.53
CA ALA A 64 -4.56 -3.51 14.81
C ALA A 64 -5.00 -4.68 15.72
N ALA A 65 -5.66 -5.70 15.15
CA ALA A 65 -6.06 -6.90 15.89
C ALA A 65 -4.84 -7.71 16.36
N ALA A 66 -3.82 -7.89 15.52
CA ALA A 66 -2.60 -8.60 15.91
C ALA A 66 -1.89 -7.92 17.09
N ILE A 67 -1.81 -6.59 17.08
CA ILE A 67 -1.25 -5.80 18.19
C ILE A 67 -2.13 -5.95 19.44
N ALA A 68 -3.45 -5.83 19.32
CA ALA A 68 -4.39 -5.99 20.44
C ALA A 68 -4.32 -7.38 21.10
N LEU A 69 -4.04 -8.41 20.30
CA LEU A 69 -3.91 -9.80 20.76
C LEU A 69 -2.51 -10.12 21.29
N GLY A 70 -1.58 -9.15 21.34
CA GLY A 70 -0.24 -9.36 21.86
C GLY A 70 0.61 -10.29 20.99
N VAL A 71 0.39 -10.30 19.66
CA VAL A 71 1.25 -11.03 18.73
C VAL A 71 2.67 -10.47 18.84
N PRO A 72 3.73 -11.31 18.86
CA PRO A 72 5.10 -10.83 19.00
C PRO A 72 5.46 -9.77 17.95
N ASP A 73 6.11 -8.70 18.37
CA ASP A 73 6.47 -7.55 17.52
C ASP A 73 7.23 -7.97 16.26
N ARG A 74 8.12 -8.97 16.38
CA ARG A 74 8.85 -9.52 15.24
C ARG A 74 7.92 -10.15 14.20
N THR A 75 6.89 -10.88 14.64
CA THR A 75 5.90 -11.49 13.75
C THR A 75 5.06 -10.41 13.08
N VAL A 76 4.66 -9.38 13.82
CA VAL A 76 3.95 -8.21 13.30
C VAL A 76 4.79 -7.49 12.24
N ALA A 77 6.07 -7.25 12.52
CA ALA A 77 6.99 -6.59 11.60
C ALA A 77 7.23 -7.40 10.32
N VAL A 78 7.45 -8.73 10.43
CA VAL A 78 7.58 -9.63 9.28
C VAL A 78 6.31 -9.62 8.42
N GLY A 79 5.15 -9.72 9.05
CA GLY A 79 3.86 -9.68 8.35
C GLY A 79 3.65 -8.36 7.63
N ALA A 80 3.90 -7.23 8.31
CA ALA A 80 3.71 -5.90 7.75
C ALA A 80 4.66 -5.62 6.57
N LEU A 81 5.96 -5.87 6.75
CA LEU A 81 6.95 -5.67 5.69
C LEU A 81 6.73 -6.64 4.52
N GLY A 82 6.38 -7.90 4.80
CA GLY A 82 6.10 -8.90 3.77
C GLY A 82 4.88 -8.55 2.92
N VAL A 83 3.75 -8.19 3.56
CA VAL A 83 2.53 -7.77 2.85
C VAL A 83 2.78 -6.49 2.05
N ALA A 84 3.49 -5.51 2.64
CA ALA A 84 3.83 -4.28 1.94
C ALA A 84 4.74 -4.53 0.72
N ALA A 85 5.77 -5.36 0.86
CA ALA A 85 6.66 -5.72 -0.24
C ALA A 85 5.91 -6.39 -1.40
N VAL A 86 5.15 -7.45 -1.10
CA VAL A 86 4.39 -8.20 -2.10
C VAL A 86 3.30 -7.34 -2.74
N GLY A 87 2.56 -6.57 -1.93
CA GLY A 87 1.52 -5.66 -2.41
C GLY A 87 2.09 -4.60 -3.36
N THR A 88 3.22 -4.00 -2.99
CA THR A 88 3.86 -2.96 -3.83
C THR A 88 4.39 -3.53 -5.15
N VAL A 89 4.98 -4.74 -5.13
CA VAL A 89 5.39 -5.44 -6.35
C VAL A 89 4.19 -5.75 -7.24
N ALA A 90 3.10 -6.30 -6.66
CA ALA A 90 1.90 -6.65 -7.40
C ALA A 90 1.25 -5.41 -8.05
N LEU A 91 1.12 -4.31 -7.32
CA LEU A 91 0.61 -3.04 -7.84
C LEU A 91 1.50 -2.50 -8.97
N GLY A 92 2.83 -2.48 -8.76
CA GLY A 92 3.76 -2.04 -9.78
C GLY A 92 3.71 -2.90 -11.04
N TRP A 93 3.55 -4.23 -10.89
CA TRP A 93 3.37 -5.15 -12.00
C TRP A 93 2.07 -4.90 -12.77
N LEU A 94 0.95 -4.67 -12.07
CA LEU A 94 -0.32 -4.34 -12.70
C LEU A 94 -0.24 -3.03 -13.52
N VAL A 95 0.38 -2.00 -12.96
CA VAL A 95 0.57 -0.72 -13.66
C VAL A 95 1.49 -0.91 -14.87
N ARG A 96 2.63 -1.60 -14.70
CA ARG A 96 3.66 -1.74 -15.73
C ARG A 96 3.27 -2.68 -16.88
N TYR A 97 2.67 -3.82 -16.57
CA TYR A 97 2.46 -4.90 -17.53
C TYR A 97 0.98 -5.11 -17.91
N ARG A 98 0.03 -4.62 -17.11
CA ARG A 98 -1.41 -4.74 -17.38
C ARG A 98 -2.10 -3.41 -17.70
N ASP A 99 -1.34 -2.34 -17.93
CA ASP A 99 -1.83 -0.99 -18.25
C ASP A 99 -2.87 -0.45 -17.25
N ARG A 100 -2.78 -0.87 -15.97
CA ARG A 100 -3.69 -0.44 -14.88
C ARG A 100 -3.33 0.93 -14.34
N ARG A 101 -3.34 1.93 -15.22
CA ARG A 101 -3.01 3.34 -14.91
C ARG A 101 -4.00 3.98 -13.95
N ASP A 102 -5.20 3.45 -13.90
CA ASP A 102 -6.29 3.79 -12.97
C ASP A 102 -5.92 3.58 -11.49
N LEU A 103 -4.87 2.80 -11.20
CA LEU A 103 -4.34 2.58 -9.85
C LEU A 103 -3.38 3.69 -9.40
N LEU A 104 -2.91 4.55 -10.31
CA LEU A 104 -2.07 5.68 -9.96
C LEU A 104 -2.96 6.83 -9.48
N THR A 105 -2.54 7.51 -8.42
CA THR A 105 -3.21 8.74 -7.95
C THR A 105 -2.94 9.94 -8.85
N THR A 106 -2.08 9.78 -9.85
CA THR A 106 -1.71 10.82 -10.81
C THR A 106 -2.69 10.83 -11.99
N PRO A 107 -3.36 11.95 -12.29
CA PRO A 107 -4.27 12.04 -13.43
C PRO A 107 -3.51 12.00 -14.77
N ASP A 108 -4.17 11.49 -15.81
CA ASP A 108 -3.75 11.56 -17.22
C ASP A 108 -2.30 11.11 -17.53
N VAL A 109 -1.84 10.05 -16.86
CA VAL A 109 -0.51 9.51 -17.06
C VAL A 109 -0.39 8.79 -18.42
N SER A 110 0.62 9.18 -19.20
CA SER A 110 0.97 8.48 -20.44
C SER A 110 1.37 7.02 -20.18
N ARG A 111 1.13 6.13 -21.15
CA ARG A 111 1.49 4.70 -21.01
C ARG A 111 2.96 4.49 -20.65
N GLU A 112 3.84 5.27 -21.25
CA GLU A 112 5.28 5.19 -20.99
C GLU A 112 5.62 5.61 -19.55
N ARG A 113 5.06 6.74 -19.08
CA ARG A 113 5.27 7.19 -17.70
C ARG A 113 4.68 6.20 -16.69
N ALA A 114 3.52 5.63 -16.97
CA ALA A 114 2.93 4.59 -16.12
C ALA A 114 3.82 3.35 -16.03
N ARG A 115 4.39 2.88 -17.14
CA ARG A 115 5.34 1.75 -17.13
C ARG A 115 6.57 2.03 -16.27
N ARG A 116 7.09 3.26 -16.32
CA ARG A 116 8.21 3.69 -15.47
C ARG A 116 7.81 3.73 -13.99
N LEU A 117 6.66 4.33 -13.66
CA LEU A 117 6.14 4.38 -12.30
C LEU A 117 5.83 2.99 -11.73
N GLY A 118 5.25 2.09 -12.53
CA GLY A 118 5.06 0.70 -12.14
C GLY A 118 6.39 -0.03 -11.91
N GLY A 119 7.43 0.29 -12.70
CA GLY A 119 8.79 -0.21 -12.45
C GLY A 119 9.39 0.31 -11.15
N ALA A 120 9.22 1.60 -10.86
CA ALA A 120 9.65 2.21 -9.60
C ALA A 120 8.94 1.57 -8.40
N ALA A 121 7.63 1.28 -8.51
CA ALA A 121 6.88 0.58 -7.47
C ALA A 121 7.38 -0.87 -7.27
N ILE A 122 7.67 -1.62 -8.33
CA ILE A 122 8.29 -2.96 -8.20
C ILE A 122 9.60 -2.87 -7.41
N TRP A 123 10.48 -1.93 -7.77
CA TRP A 123 11.73 -1.72 -7.05
C TRP A 123 11.52 -1.31 -5.59
N ALA A 124 10.55 -0.45 -5.30
CA ALA A 124 10.19 -0.08 -3.94
C ALA A 124 9.80 -1.30 -3.11
N GLY A 125 8.96 -2.19 -3.66
CA GLY A 125 8.60 -3.44 -3.03
C GLY A 125 9.79 -4.37 -2.79
N LEU A 126 10.72 -4.45 -3.75
CA LEU A 126 11.97 -5.21 -3.57
C LEU A 126 12.90 -4.61 -2.51
N LEU A 127 12.96 -3.28 -2.41
CA LEU A 127 13.77 -2.60 -1.40
C LEU A 127 13.25 -2.84 0.02
N LEU A 128 11.94 -3.04 0.18
CA LEU A 128 11.34 -3.45 1.46
C LEU A 128 11.81 -4.84 1.93
N CYS A 129 12.36 -5.68 1.03
CA CYS A 129 12.96 -6.95 1.43
C CYS A 129 14.22 -6.76 2.30
N LEU A 130 14.92 -5.62 2.19
CA LEU A 130 16.12 -5.35 3.00
C LEU A 130 15.81 -5.24 4.50
N PRO A 131 14.93 -4.33 4.96
CA PRO A 131 14.53 -4.31 6.37
C PRO A 131 13.82 -5.61 6.79
N LEU A 132 13.06 -6.27 5.90
CA LEU A 132 12.44 -7.56 6.20
C LEU A 132 13.47 -8.64 6.53
N VAL A 133 14.51 -8.78 5.70
CA VAL A 133 15.62 -9.70 5.97
C VAL A 133 16.32 -9.32 7.28
N GLY A 134 16.50 -8.03 7.54
CA GLY A 134 17.01 -7.54 8.83
C GLY A 134 16.20 -8.06 10.02
N VAL A 135 14.87 -7.94 9.98
CA VAL A 135 13.97 -8.45 11.03
C VAL A 135 14.04 -9.99 11.15
N LEU A 136 14.10 -10.70 10.02
CA LEU A 136 14.21 -12.16 9.98
C LEU A 136 15.55 -12.67 10.51
N LEU A 137 16.63 -11.91 10.36
CA LEU A 137 17.95 -12.28 10.85
C LEU A 137 18.26 -11.72 12.25
N GLY A 138 17.34 -10.96 12.86
CA GLY A 138 17.55 -10.35 14.18
C GLY A 138 18.59 -9.23 14.15
N ALA A 139 18.64 -8.45 13.07
CA ALA A 139 19.48 -7.28 12.95
C ALA A 139 19.09 -6.21 13.98
N SER A 140 20.03 -5.29 14.27
CA SER A 140 19.75 -4.17 15.18
C SER A 140 18.67 -3.25 14.62
N GLU A 141 17.92 -2.59 15.51
CA GLU A 141 16.90 -1.60 15.12
C GLU A 141 17.50 -0.50 14.25
N ALA A 142 18.69 0.00 14.60
CA ALA A 142 19.39 1.01 13.81
C ALA A 142 19.66 0.54 12.37
N SER A 143 20.09 -0.71 12.18
CA SER A 143 20.31 -1.28 10.84
C SER A 143 19.02 -1.38 10.04
N ILE A 144 17.92 -1.78 10.67
CA ILE A 144 16.60 -1.89 10.03
C ILE A 144 16.09 -0.50 9.63
N VAL A 145 16.23 0.49 10.50
CA VAL A 145 15.84 1.89 10.24
C VAL A 145 16.67 2.46 9.09
N VAL A 146 17.98 2.27 9.08
CA VAL A 146 18.85 2.73 7.98
C VAL A 146 18.45 2.08 6.66
N ALA A 147 18.16 0.78 6.64
CA ALA A 147 17.70 0.08 5.43
C ALA A 147 16.36 0.62 4.94
N ALA A 148 15.40 0.85 5.84
CA ALA A 148 14.09 1.39 5.51
C ALA A 148 14.18 2.84 4.98
N LEU A 149 14.97 3.70 5.62
CA LEU A 149 15.19 5.07 5.19
C LEU A 149 15.94 5.14 3.86
N GLY A 150 17.01 4.37 3.72
CA GLY A 150 17.77 4.27 2.46
C GLY A 150 16.88 3.79 1.31
N GLY A 151 16.08 2.74 1.54
CA GLY A 151 15.11 2.25 0.56
C GLY A 151 14.06 3.29 0.19
N SER A 152 13.61 4.10 1.15
CA SER A 152 12.65 5.19 0.92
C SER A 152 13.25 6.29 0.04
N VAL A 153 14.50 6.72 0.30
CA VAL A 153 15.21 7.70 -0.52
C VAL A 153 15.38 7.19 -1.95
N VAL A 154 15.85 5.96 -2.13
CA VAL A 154 16.00 5.35 -3.47
C VAL A 154 14.65 5.27 -4.18
N THR A 155 13.59 4.88 -3.47
CA THR A 155 12.24 4.83 -4.03
C THR A 155 11.77 6.21 -4.53
N LEU A 156 11.98 7.26 -3.74
CA LEU A 156 11.64 8.63 -4.15
C LEU A 156 12.41 9.07 -5.39
N LEU A 157 13.70 8.72 -5.48
CA LEU A 157 14.52 8.99 -6.66
C LEU A 157 14.01 8.25 -7.89
N LEU A 158 13.65 6.96 -7.76
CA LEU A 158 13.08 6.17 -8.85
C LEU A 158 11.75 6.75 -9.34
N VAL A 159 10.89 7.19 -8.42
CA VAL A 159 9.63 7.87 -8.76
C VAL A 159 9.90 9.19 -9.46
N ALA A 160 10.81 10.02 -8.95
CA ALA A 160 11.18 11.29 -9.57
C ALA A 160 11.75 11.10 -10.99
N LEU A 161 12.59 10.07 -11.18
CA LEU A 161 13.11 9.70 -12.49
C LEU A 161 12.02 9.18 -13.43
N ALA A 162 11.03 8.46 -12.91
CA ALA A 162 9.91 7.98 -13.71
C ALA A 162 9.01 9.11 -14.24
N TYR A 163 8.99 10.27 -13.57
CA TYR A 163 8.26 11.46 -14.02
C TYR A 163 8.97 12.24 -15.14
N ARG A 164 10.30 12.10 -15.24
CA ARG A 164 11.11 12.68 -16.31
C ARG A 164 10.97 11.87 -17.60
#